data_AF-A0A8H4BN38-F1
#
_entry.id   AF-A0A8H4BN38-F1
#
_cell.length_a   1.000
_cell.length_b   1.000
_cell.length_c   1.000
_cell.angle_alpha   90.00
_cell.angle_beta   90.00
_cell.angle_gamma   90.00
#
_symmetry.space_group_name_H-M   'P 1'
#
loop_
_entity.id
_entity.type
_entity.pdbx_description
1 polymer ?
#
loop_
_entity_poly.entity_id
_entity_poly.type
_entity_poly.pdbx_seq_one_letter_code
_entity_poly.pdbx_strand_id
1 'polypeptide(L)'
;MELSTNTTAPKPPKRQETLGPTSPIQDWEVERATILADRKESREKAERLEKKLELDRQTYEKNTASLLRENKLKETFLEKRIKDVQEQLMEELVQVQRTLDEERSSFQEQLRNLKSQHEAAFEAEEKKYQRRLTSLQERLNAKDKEYAEIFEKEQRNTTTEADVEKEKIIESLNIQIAKNQEEMAKLRESNSESEDENDVSDEGTPRKQAEASTSPLEEYQQLETLYKSLQQKFETTELALNDCKQENQDHLRQIDELKTSLSAAQQQKKRIDQVVSSQDAHIKELTEKFMSEAQRTEMTNQAQFQNLQSEHTELMRELREQHETEKEVWQIEQTALIDEIRRELTFEKEEALRELGREWKEKSEDLHASMSKDAMEIQAHWESKLEEAKSGSLLKVSRLQGEIAVVKDRLGREITRRKQNQALLEEALNKNKLLNESLKKYQSKCHDLLKQRTATEKEIQVLKCQHRTSYKLAVDLLTITSPNKALDSRARLPDMLQTAVRDATLMRFHAETETDTQGSAFAANGIPTYGF
;
A
#
# COMPACT_ATOMS: atom_id res chain seq x y z
N MET A 1 30.95 -4.61 35.35
CA MET A 1 32.15 -4.58 36.21
C MET A 1 32.77 -3.20 36.08
N GLU A 2 32.39 -2.29 36.97
CA GLU A 2 32.79 -0.89 36.91
C GLU A 2 34.11 -0.69 37.66
N LEU A 3 35.15 -0.32 36.94
CA LEU A 3 36.43 0.09 37.52
C LEU A 3 36.31 1.56 37.93
N SER A 4 35.94 1.77 39.19
CA SER A 4 35.93 3.08 39.85
C SER A 4 37.36 3.56 40.08
N THR A 5 37.89 4.41 39.18
CA THR A 5 39.17 5.10 39.39
C THR A 5 38.94 6.46 40.05
N ASN A 6 38.78 6.45 41.37
CA ASN A 6 38.86 7.65 42.21
C ASN A 6 40.26 8.27 42.08
N THR A 7 40.38 9.29 41.23
CA THR A 7 41.59 10.11 41.16
C THR A 7 41.45 11.25 42.17
N THR A 8 41.78 10.96 43.42
CA THR A 8 42.00 11.99 44.45
C THR A 8 43.16 12.87 44.03
N ALA A 9 42.88 14.14 43.74
CA ALA A 9 43.91 15.16 43.51
C ALA A 9 44.91 15.18 44.69
N PRO A 10 46.23 15.21 44.42
CA PRO A 10 47.22 15.20 45.49
C PRO A 10 47.13 16.52 46.25
N LYS A 11 46.91 16.45 47.57
CA LYS A 11 46.97 17.63 48.44
C LYS A 11 48.38 18.23 48.33
N PRO A 12 48.52 19.55 48.12
CA PRO A 12 49.83 20.19 48.15
C PRO A 12 50.47 19.96 49.54
N PRO A 13 51.80 19.79 49.60
CA PRO A 13 52.47 19.56 50.87
C PRO A 13 52.21 20.74 51.80
N LYS A 14 51.73 20.45 53.02
CA LYS A 14 51.51 21.44 54.08
C LYS A 14 52.84 22.14 54.37
N ARG A 15 52.92 23.43 54.06
CA ARG A 15 54.00 24.32 54.52
C ARG A 15 54.06 24.25 56.05
N GLN A 16 55.16 23.71 56.57
CA GLN A 16 55.49 23.78 57.98
C GLN A 16 56.25 25.10 58.16
N GLU A 17 55.54 26.16 58.55
CA GLU A 17 56.13 27.45 58.91
C GLU A 17 56.89 27.29 60.24
N THR A 18 58.14 26.85 60.16
CA THR A 18 59.08 26.94 61.29
C THR A 18 60.46 27.33 60.79
N LEU A 19 60.83 28.59 61.11
CA LEU A 19 62.17 29.17 61.32
C LEU A 19 63.00 29.61 60.09
N GLY A 20 63.23 30.94 60.03
CA GLY A 20 64.38 31.60 59.36
C GLY A 20 64.25 31.89 57.85
N PRO A 21 65.00 32.86 57.29
CA PRO A 21 65.00 33.13 55.86
C PRO A 21 65.65 31.94 55.15
N THR A 22 64.82 31.08 54.57
CA THR A 22 65.26 29.98 53.71
C THR A 22 66.03 30.58 52.54
N SER A 23 67.25 30.10 52.32
CA SER A 23 68.08 30.58 51.21
C SER A 23 67.32 30.37 49.90
N PRO A 24 67.48 31.26 48.89
CA PRO A 24 66.88 31.11 47.56
C PRO A 24 67.11 29.72 46.95
N ILE A 25 68.17 29.02 47.41
CA ILE A 25 68.54 27.67 47.02
C ILE A 25 67.49 26.59 47.41
N GLN A 26 66.73 26.74 48.49
CA GLN A 26 65.71 25.74 48.85
C GLN A 26 64.39 25.95 48.11
N ASP A 27 64.07 27.20 47.75
CA ASP A 27 62.83 27.51 47.04
C ASP A 27 62.85 27.01 45.58
N TRP A 28 63.98 27.13 44.87
CA TRP A 28 64.07 26.57 43.50
C TRP A 28 64.05 25.03 43.49
N GLU A 29 64.53 24.37 44.55
CA GLU A 29 64.47 22.90 44.64
C GLU A 29 63.04 22.41 44.84
N VAL A 30 62.25 23.10 45.68
CA VAL A 30 60.83 22.80 45.89
C VAL A 30 60.01 23.13 44.64
N GLU A 31 60.28 24.25 43.99
CA GLU A 31 59.62 24.61 42.72
C GLU A 31 59.98 23.60 41.61
N ARG A 32 61.25 23.20 41.49
CA ARG A 32 61.69 22.15 40.56
C ARG A 32 61.03 20.81 40.85
N ALA A 33 60.90 20.41 42.12
CA ALA A 33 60.22 19.18 42.52
C ALA A 33 58.72 19.23 42.19
N THR A 34 58.08 20.38 42.38
CA THR A 34 56.66 20.59 42.04
C THR A 34 56.44 20.53 40.53
N ILE A 35 57.27 21.21 39.74
CA ILE A 35 57.20 21.16 38.26
C ILE A 35 57.42 19.72 37.74
N LEU A 36 58.35 18.96 38.35
CA LEU A 36 58.57 17.56 37.97
C LEU A 36 57.39 16.67 38.34
N ALA A 37 56.76 16.90 39.50
CA ALA A 37 55.54 16.20 39.92
C ALA A 37 54.37 16.51 38.98
N ASP A 38 54.14 17.79 38.66
CA ASP A 38 53.08 18.23 37.74
C ASP A 38 53.31 17.69 36.32
N ARG A 39 54.56 17.65 35.85
CA ARG A 39 54.92 17.03 34.56
C ARG A 39 54.65 15.52 34.57
N LYS A 40 54.94 14.84 35.68
CA LYS A 40 54.65 13.41 35.82
C LYS A 40 53.15 13.16 35.84
N GLU A 41 52.38 13.94 36.59
CA GLU A 41 50.92 13.85 36.63
C GLU A 41 50.28 14.15 35.26
N SER A 42 50.78 15.17 34.56
CA SER A 42 50.34 15.50 33.21
C SER A 42 50.63 14.38 32.22
N ARG A 43 51.83 13.76 32.31
CA ARG A 43 52.17 12.58 31.50
C ARG A 43 51.27 11.40 31.80
N GLU A 44 51.04 11.07 33.07
CA GLU A 44 50.12 10.00 33.46
C GLU A 44 48.68 10.28 33.01
N LYS A 45 48.25 11.54 33.03
CA LYS A 45 46.93 11.95 32.50
C LYS A 45 46.86 11.78 30.99
N ALA A 46 47.91 12.15 30.26
CA ALA A 46 48.00 11.91 28.82
C ALA A 46 47.95 10.41 28.49
N GLU A 47 48.72 9.58 29.22
CA GLU A 47 48.69 8.11 29.05
C GLU A 47 47.32 7.50 29.37
N ARG A 48 46.60 8.00 30.38
CA ARG A 48 45.22 7.55 30.68
C ARG A 48 44.25 7.93 29.55
N LEU A 49 44.38 9.14 29.01
CA LEU A 49 43.55 9.60 27.89
C LEU A 49 43.85 8.81 26.61
N GLU A 50 45.12 8.52 26.33
CA GLU A 50 45.53 7.70 25.18
C GLU A 50 44.99 6.28 25.27
N LYS A 51 45.09 5.63 26.44
CA LYS A 51 44.47 4.31 26.68
C LYS A 51 42.95 4.34 26.51
N LYS A 52 42.28 5.41 26.95
CA LYS A 52 40.84 5.56 26.77
C LYS A 52 40.48 5.72 25.29
N LEU A 53 41.21 6.56 24.56
CA LEU A 53 41.01 6.75 23.11
C LEU A 53 41.22 5.45 22.34
N GLU A 54 42.21 4.64 22.70
CA GLU A 54 42.44 3.35 22.03
C GLU A 54 41.32 2.34 22.34
N LEU A 55 40.81 2.31 23.57
CA LEU A 55 39.63 1.49 23.93
C LEU A 55 38.38 1.93 23.17
N ASP A 56 38.14 3.24 23.08
CA ASP A 56 37.03 3.80 22.33
C ASP A 56 37.17 3.43 20.84
N ARG A 57 38.37 3.60 20.25
CA ARG A 57 38.69 3.21 18.87
C ARG A 57 38.40 1.73 18.60
N GLN A 58 38.87 0.83 19.47
CA GLN A 58 38.59 -0.61 19.34
C GLN A 58 37.10 -0.94 19.47
N THR A 59 36.38 -0.21 20.30
CA THR A 59 34.93 -0.38 20.47
C THR A 59 34.17 0.09 19.23
N TYR A 60 34.56 1.22 18.65
CA TYR A 60 34.04 1.69 17.37
C TYR A 60 34.32 0.68 16.26
N GLU A 61 35.55 0.21 16.11
CA GLU A 61 35.92 -0.80 15.10
C GLU A 61 35.08 -2.09 15.24
N LYS A 62 34.88 -2.58 16.48
CA LYS A 62 34.03 -3.75 16.76
C LYS A 62 32.57 -3.50 16.39
N ASN A 63 32.02 -2.34 16.77
CA ASN A 63 30.64 -1.97 16.47
C ASN A 63 30.43 -1.80 14.96
N THR A 64 31.34 -1.13 14.25
CA THR A 64 31.31 -1.00 12.80
C THR A 64 31.39 -2.37 12.12
N ALA A 65 32.28 -3.27 12.56
CA ALA A 65 32.37 -4.61 12.01
C ALA A 65 31.13 -5.49 12.32
N SER A 66 30.44 -5.24 13.43
CA SER A 66 29.17 -5.89 13.76
C SER A 66 28.03 -5.39 12.86
N LEU A 67 27.91 -4.07 12.71
CA LEU A 67 26.92 -3.45 11.83
C LEU A 67 27.11 -3.84 10.36
N LEU A 68 28.35 -3.90 9.88
CA LEU A 68 28.65 -4.36 8.52
C LEU A 68 28.27 -5.83 8.31
N ARG A 69 28.46 -6.69 9.32
CA ARG A 69 28.02 -8.10 9.27
C ARG A 69 26.50 -8.22 9.25
N GLU A 70 25.81 -7.46 10.09
CA GLU A 70 24.35 -7.41 10.11
C GLU A 70 23.79 -6.91 8.77
N ASN A 71 24.37 -5.85 8.22
CA ASN A 71 23.96 -5.31 6.93
C ASN A 71 24.16 -6.35 5.81
N LYS A 72 25.32 -7.00 5.76
CA LYS A 72 25.57 -8.10 4.81
C LYS A 72 24.56 -9.24 4.95
N LEU A 73 24.19 -9.63 6.17
CA LEU A 73 23.16 -10.65 6.39
C LEU A 73 21.79 -10.18 5.87
N LYS A 74 21.41 -8.93 6.14
CA LYS A 74 20.17 -8.33 5.63
C LYS A 74 20.16 -8.26 4.10
N GLU A 75 21.27 -7.85 3.47
CA GLU A 75 21.43 -7.84 2.02
C GLU A 75 21.27 -9.26 1.45
N THR A 76 21.96 -10.27 1.99
CA THR A 76 21.83 -11.65 1.52
C THR A 76 20.41 -12.22 1.71
N PHE A 77 19.72 -11.82 2.78
CA PHE A 77 18.33 -12.22 3.02
C PHE A 77 17.38 -11.57 2.01
N LEU A 78 17.56 -10.28 1.72
CA LEU A 78 16.77 -9.57 0.72
C LEU A 78 17.04 -10.12 -0.69
N GLU A 79 18.29 -10.39 -1.05
CA GLU A 79 18.65 -11.01 -2.32
C GLU A 79 17.99 -12.39 -2.48
N LYS A 80 17.98 -13.21 -1.42
CA LYS A 80 17.29 -14.50 -1.44
C LYS A 80 15.78 -14.29 -1.63
N ARG A 81 15.15 -13.40 -0.87
CA ARG A 81 13.72 -13.13 -0.98
C ARG A 81 13.34 -12.60 -2.36
N ILE A 82 14.18 -11.77 -2.98
CA ILE A 82 13.99 -11.31 -4.36
C ILE A 82 14.05 -12.48 -5.34
N LYS A 83 15.03 -13.39 -5.19
CA LYS A 83 15.12 -14.59 -6.04
C LYS A 83 13.90 -15.50 -5.86
N ASP A 84 13.48 -15.76 -4.62
CA ASP A 84 12.33 -16.61 -4.34
C ASP A 84 11.05 -16.02 -4.99
N VAL A 85 10.86 -14.70 -4.94
CA VAL A 85 9.73 -14.01 -5.61
C VAL A 85 9.85 -14.07 -7.14
N GLN A 86 11.06 -13.92 -7.69
CA GLN A 86 11.29 -14.05 -9.14
C GLN A 86 11.02 -15.48 -9.63
N GLU A 87 11.43 -16.49 -8.86
CA GLU A 87 11.17 -17.90 -9.16
C GLU A 87 9.66 -18.20 -9.11
N GLN A 88 8.95 -17.75 -8.08
CA GLN A 88 7.49 -17.87 -7.98
C GLN A 88 6.77 -17.21 -9.17
N LEU A 89 7.17 -15.99 -9.55
CA LEU A 89 6.56 -15.30 -10.69
C LEU A 89 6.83 -16.04 -12.02
N MET A 90 8.02 -16.61 -12.20
CA MET A 90 8.30 -17.44 -13.38
C MET A 90 7.46 -18.72 -13.39
N GLU A 91 7.29 -19.38 -12.24
CA GLU A 91 6.44 -20.57 -12.12
C GLU A 91 4.98 -20.27 -12.46
N GLU A 92 4.44 -19.16 -11.96
CA GLU A 92 3.09 -18.68 -12.29
C GLU A 92 2.95 -18.39 -13.79
N LEU A 93 3.94 -17.71 -14.39
CA LEU A 93 3.92 -17.40 -15.83
C LEU A 93 3.95 -18.68 -16.68
N VAL A 94 4.77 -19.66 -16.30
CA VAL A 94 4.80 -20.98 -16.95
C VAL A 94 3.46 -21.70 -16.78
N GLN A 95 2.84 -21.62 -15.61
CA GLN A 95 1.54 -22.24 -15.37
C GLN A 95 0.43 -21.61 -16.22
N VAL A 96 0.38 -20.29 -16.30
CA VAL A 96 -0.56 -19.55 -17.17
C VAL A 96 -0.33 -19.89 -18.64
N GLN A 97 0.93 -20.01 -19.06
CA GLN A 97 1.26 -20.42 -20.43
C GLN A 97 0.74 -21.84 -20.73
N ARG A 98 0.91 -22.78 -19.79
CA ARG A 98 0.38 -24.15 -19.93
C ARG A 98 -1.14 -24.16 -20.04
N THR A 99 -1.84 -23.44 -19.17
CA THR A 99 -3.32 -23.39 -19.21
C THR A 99 -3.82 -22.79 -20.52
N LEU A 100 -3.15 -21.75 -21.05
CA LEU A 100 -3.48 -21.19 -22.36
C LEU A 100 -3.26 -22.18 -23.50
N ASP A 101 -2.18 -22.96 -23.45
CA ASP A 101 -1.89 -23.97 -24.47
C ASP A 101 -2.86 -25.16 -24.40
N GLU A 102 -3.29 -25.56 -23.19
CA GLU A 102 -4.35 -26.55 -22.97
C GLU A 102 -5.70 -26.06 -23.49
N GLU A 103 -6.10 -24.83 -23.17
CA GLU A 103 -7.34 -24.22 -23.69
C GLU A 103 -7.31 -24.12 -25.21
N ARG A 104 -6.21 -23.66 -25.80
CA ARG A 104 -6.05 -23.60 -27.27
C ARG A 104 -6.18 -24.98 -27.91
N SER A 105 -5.60 -26.00 -27.29
CA SER A 105 -5.69 -27.38 -27.77
C SER A 105 -7.13 -27.91 -27.66
N SER A 106 -7.80 -27.66 -26.54
CA SER A 106 -9.22 -27.99 -26.32
C SER A 106 -10.12 -27.30 -27.34
N PHE A 107 -9.95 -26.00 -27.59
CA PHE A 107 -10.70 -25.27 -28.61
C PHE A 107 -10.44 -25.79 -30.02
N GLN A 108 -9.19 -26.14 -30.37
CA GLN A 108 -8.89 -26.78 -31.65
C GLN A 108 -9.55 -28.15 -31.80
N GLU A 109 -9.61 -28.93 -30.72
CA GLU A 109 -10.29 -30.22 -30.72
C GLU A 109 -11.80 -30.07 -30.88
N GLN A 110 -12.43 -29.11 -30.17
CA GLN A 110 -13.83 -28.76 -30.36
C GLN A 110 -14.13 -28.34 -31.80
N LEU A 111 -13.28 -27.51 -32.40
CA LEU A 111 -13.42 -27.12 -33.81
C LEU A 111 -13.27 -28.31 -34.77
N ARG A 112 -12.34 -29.23 -34.51
CA ARG A 112 -12.22 -30.46 -35.30
C ARG A 112 -13.48 -31.32 -35.18
N ASN A 113 -13.97 -31.51 -33.96
CA ASN A 113 -15.16 -32.30 -33.70
C ASN A 113 -16.39 -31.70 -34.38
N LEU A 114 -16.56 -30.38 -34.29
CA LEU A 114 -17.67 -29.68 -34.95
C LEU A 114 -17.57 -29.79 -36.48
N LYS A 115 -16.37 -29.62 -37.06
CA LYS A 115 -16.15 -29.84 -38.49
C LYS A 115 -16.50 -31.27 -38.91
N SER A 116 -16.04 -32.25 -38.16
CA SER A 116 -16.34 -33.66 -38.42
C SER A 116 -17.85 -33.96 -38.32
N GLN A 117 -18.55 -33.37 -37.35
CA GLN A 117 -20.00 -33.49 -37.24
C GLN A 117 -20.73 -32.85 -38.43
N HIS A 118 -20.30 -31.67 -38.88
CA HIS A 118 -20.86 -31.04 -40.06
C HIS A 118 -20.59 -31.86 -41.32
N GLU A 119 -19.37 -32.35 -41.53
CA GLU A 119 -19.02 -33.22 -42.66
C GLU A 119 -19.88 -34.50 -42.66
N ALA A 120 -20.04 -35.15 -41.51
CA ALA A 120 -20.90 -36.33 -41.39
C ALA A 120 -22.37 -36.02 -41.68
N ALA A 121 -22.87 -34.85 -41.25
CA ALA A 121 -24.23 -34.40 -41.56
C ALA A 121 -24.40 -34.13 -43.06
N PHE A 122 -23.43 -33.48 -43.71
CA PHE A 122 -23.41 -33.26 -45.15
C PHE A 122 -23.40 -34.58 -45.93
N GLU A 123 -22.54 -35.53 -45.57
CA GLU A 123 -22.53 -36.85 -46.20
C GLU A 123 -23.86 -37.60 -46.02
N ALA A 124 -24.51 -37.46 -44.86
CA ALA A 124 -25.80 -38.08 -44.61
C ALA A 124 -26.91 -37.47 -45.47
N GLU A 125 -26.91 -36.15 -45.66
CA GLU A 125 -27.81 -35.49 -46.60
C GLU A 125 -27.54 -35.91 -48.05
N GLU A 126 -26.28 -35.93 -48.47
CA GLU A 126 -25.90 -36.37 -49.81
C GLU A 126 -26.37 -37.80 -50.08
N LYS A 127 -26.15 -38.72 -49.14
CA LYS A 127 -26.68 -40.10 -49.22
C LYS A 127 -28.21 -40.13 -49.29
N LYS A 128 -28.92 -39.26 -48.57
CA LYS A 128 -30.40 -39.15 -48.68
C LYS A 128 -30.81 -38.67 -50.08
N TYR A 129 -30.14 -37.66 -50.63
CA TYR A 129 -30.40 -37.18 -51.99
C TYR A 129 -30.11 -38.26 -53.03
N GLN A 130 -28.99 -38.97 -52.93
CA GLN A 130 -28.65 -40.11 -53.80
C GLN A 130 -29.69 -41.22 -53.72
N ARG A 131 -30.18 -41.57 -52.51
CA ARG A 131 -31.29 -42.55 -52.33
C ARG A 131 -32.59 -42.07 -52.97
N ARG A 132 -32.93 -40.78 -52.86
CA ARG A 132 -34.11 -40.21 -53.52
C ARG A 132 -33.99 -40.27 -55.03
N LEU A 133 -32.81 -39.92 -55.56
CA LEU A 133 -32.52 -39.93 -56.99
C LEU A 133 -32.61 -41.35 -57.56
N THR A 134 -31.98 -42.32 -56.89
CA THR A 134 -32.06 -43.74 -57.27
C THR A 134 -33.50 -44.26 -57.19
N SER A 135 -34.26 -43.96 -56.13
CA SER A 135 -35.69 -44.33 -56.04
C SER A 135 -36.55 -43.71 -57.15
N LEU A 136 -36.28 -42.47 -57.56
CA LEU A 136 -36.97 -41.84 -58.68
C LEU A 136 -36.60 -42.51 -60.00
N GLN A 137 -35.33 -42.85 -60.18
CA GLN A 137 -34.84 -43.53 -61.38
C GLN A 137 -35.37 -44.96 -61.48
N GLU A 138 -35.47 -45.69 -60.36
CA GLU A 138 -36.13 -47.00 -60.29
C GLU A 138 -37.62 -46.90 -60.66
N ARG A 139 -38.33 -45.87 -60.16
CA ARG A 139 -39.72 -45.61 -60.52
C ARG A 139 -39.87 -45.26 -62.00
N LEU A 140 -38.95 -44.47 -62.55
CA LEU A 140 -38.93 -44.14 -63.98
C LEU A 140 -38.72 -45.41 -64.81
N ASN A 141 -37.71 -46.22 -64.47
CA ASN A 141 -37.44 -47.49 -65.14
C ASN A 141 -38.62 -48.47 -65.03
N ALA A 142 -39.32 -48.49 -63.89
CA ALA A 142 -40.53 -49.30 -63.70
C ALA A 142 -41.67 -48.81 -64.60
N LYS A 143 -41.86 -47.49 -64.71
CA LYS A 143 -42.82 -46.89 -65.65
C LYS A 143 -42.45 -47.19 -67.10
N ASP A 144 -41.18 -47.09 -67.47
CA ASP A 144 -40.71 -47.45 -68.82
C ASP A 144 -40.96 -48.93 -69.13
N LYS A 145 -40.78 -49.83 -68.16
CA LYS A 145 -41.17 -51.24 -68.30
C LYS A 145 -42.67 -51.43 -68.43
N GLU A 146 -43.48 -50.75 -67.62
CA GLU A 146 -44.95 -50.76 -67.77
C GLU A 146 -45.37 -50.28 -69.16
N TYR A 147 -44.78 -49.20 -69.68
CA TYR A 147 -45.02 -48.71 -71.03
C TYR A 147 -44.60 -49.73 -72.10
N ALA A 148 -43.43 -50.37 -71.94
CA ALA A 148 -42.99 -51.43 -72.85
C ALA A 148 -43.91 -52.66 -72.81
N GLU A 149 -44.41 -53.05 -71.64
CA GLU A 149 -45.38 -54.14 -71.49
C GLU A 149 -46.75 -53.79 -72.08
N ILE A 150 -47.21 -52.54 -71.94
CA ILE A 150 -48.42 -52.05 -72.61
C ILE A 150 -48.23 -52.11 -74.12
N PHE A 151 -47.09 -51.65 -74.62
CA PHE A 151 -46.75 -51.69 -76.04
C PHE A 151 -46.68 -53.13 -76.57
N GLU A 152 -46.06 -54.06 -75.83
CA GLU A 152 -46.07 -55.49 -76.18
C GLU A 152 -47.47 -56.12 -76.13
N LYS A 153 -48.31 -55.75 -75.15
CA LYS A 153 -49.70 -56.21 -75.07
C LYS A 153 -50.54 -55.66 -76.22
N GLU A 154 -50.30 -54.43 -76.63
CA GLU A 154 -50.96 -53.81 -77.78
C GLU A 154 -50.50 -54.47 -79.10
N GLN A 155 -49.23 -54.85 -79.22
CA GLN A 155 -48.72 -55.69 -80.32
C GLN A 155 -49.27 -57.13 -80.29
N ARG A 156 -49.42 -57.76 -79.12
CA ARG A 156 -50.00 -59.11 -78.99
C ARG A 156 -51.52 -59.14 -79.19
N ASN A 157 -52.23 -58.05 -78.86
CA ASN A 157 -53.67 -57.94 -79.10
C ASN A 157 -54.00 -57.54 -80.54
N THR A 158 -53.07 -56.95 -81.29
CA THR A 158 -53.20 -56.74 -82.75
C THR A 158 -52.76 -57.94 -83.58
N THR A 159 -52.21 -59.00 -82.94
CA THR A 159 -51.94 -60.31 -83.56
C THR A 159 -52.96 -61.37 -83.16
N THR A 160 -54.23 -60.98 -83.01
CA THR A 160 -55.34 -61.93 -83.16
C THR A 160 -55.69 -62.06 -84.64
N GLU A 161 -55.91 -63.30 -85.10
CA GLU A 161 -56.23 -63.72 -86.48
C GLU A 161 -57.25 -62.84 -87.23
N ALA A 162 -58.05 -62.06 -86.52
CA ALA A 162 -59.00 -61.09 -87.04
C ALA A 162 -58.38 -59.94 -87.86
N ASP A 163 -57.19 -59.43 -87.54
CA ASP A 163 -56.58 -58.34 -88.33
C ASP A 163 -55.83 -58.86 -89.56
N VAL A 164 -55.27 -60.08 -89.51
CA VAL A 164 -54.71 -60.76 -90.70
C VAL A 164 -55.83 -61.17 -91.68
N GLU A 165 -57.02 -61.55 -91.18
CA GLU A 165 -58.19 -61.79 -92.05
C GLU A 165 -58.73 -60.49 -92.65
N LYS A 166 -58.81 -59.39 -91.89
CA LYS A 166 -59.22 -58.10 -92.44
C LYS A 166 -58.23 -57.58 -93.49
N GLU A 167 -56.94 -57.75 -93.28
CA GLU A 167 -55.91 -57.30 -94.23
C GLU A 167 -55.96 -58.14 -95.52
N LYS A 168 -56.18 -59.46 -95.42
CA LYS A 168 -56.46 -60.33 -96.59
C LYS A 168 -57.76 -59.98 -97.31
N ILE A 169 -58.81 -59.59 -96.58
CA ILE A 169 -60.09 -59.15 -97.17
C ILE A 169 -59.91 -57.82 -97.91
N ILE A 170 -59.19 -56.86 -97.31
CA ILE A 170 -58.86 -55.56 -97.91
C ILE A 170 -57.98 -55.75 -99.15
N GLU A 171 -57.00 -56.64 -99.10
CA GLU A 171 -56.13 -56.94 -100.24
C GLU A 171 -56.92 -57.64 -101.37
N SER A 172 -57.86 -58.54 -101.05
CA SER A 172 -58.76 -59.13 -102.05
C SER A 172 -59.71 -58.09 -102.69
N LEU A 173 -60.24 -57.15 -101.89
CA LEU A 173 -61.10 -56.07 -102.36
C LEU A 173 -60.33 -55.08 -103.24
N ASN A 174 -59.07 -54.78 -102.91
CA ASN A 174 -58.21 -53.93 -103.74
C ASN A 174 -57.85 -54.59 -105.07
N ILE A 175 -57.61 -55.91 -105.08
CA ILE A 175 -57.43 -56.67 -106.33
C ILE A 175 -58.72 -56.66 -107.17
N GLN A 176 -59.89 -56.79 -106.54
CA GLN A 176 -61.19 -56.72 -107.21
C GLN A 176 -61.45 -55.32 -107.80
N ILE A 177 -61.13 -54.26 -107.06
CA ILE A 177 -61.27 -52.87 -107.52
C ILE A 177 -60.30 -52.59 -108.68
N ALA A 178 -59.05 -53.05 -108.60
CA ALA A 178 -58.10 -52.92 -109.69
C ALA A 178 -58.56 -53.66 -110.95
N LYS A 179 -59.14 -54.86 -110.81
CA LYS A 179 -59.68 -55.65 -111.91
C LYS A 179 -60.94 -54.99 -112.53
N ASN A 180 -61.82 -54.43 -111.70
CA ASN A 180 -62.97 -53.65 -112.17
C ASN A 180 -62.55 -52.34 -112.83
N GLN A 181 -61.49 -51.68 -112.34
CA GLN A 181 -60.93 -50.50 -112.99
C GLN A 181 -60.25 -50.85 -114.33
N GLU A 182 -59.61 -52.01 -114.43
CA GLU A 182 -59.06 -52.52 -115.70
C GLU A 182 -60.16 -52.91 -116.70
N GLU A 183 -61.28 -53.50 -116.24
CA GLU A 183 -62.46 -53.76 -117.07
C GLU A 183 -63.16 -52.46 -117.51
N MET A 184 -63.29 -51.48 -116.62
CA MET A 184 -63.82 -50.15 -116.95
C MET A 184 -62.89 -49.36 -117.87
N ALA A 185 -61.57 -49.55 -117.77
CA ALA A 185 -60.58 -48.98 -118.70
C ALA A 185 -60.66 -49.66 -120.08
N LYS A 186 -60.82 -50.99 -120.13
CA LYS A 186 -61.05 -51.75 -121.38
C LYS A 186 -62.39 -51.40 -122.07
N LEU A 187 -63.42 -51.07 -121.28
CA LEU A 187 -64.70 -50.56 -121.80
C LEU A 187 -64.63 -49.08 -122.21
N ARG A 188 -63.72 -48.28 -121.63
CA ARG A 188 -63.45 -46.89 -122.05
C ARG A 188 -62.53 -46.78 -123.28
N GLU A 189 -61.63 -47.74 -123.50
CA GLU A 189 -60.75 -47.78 -124.67
C GLU A 189 -61.40 -48.41 -125.93
N SER A 190 -62.59 -49.01 -125.79
CA SER A 190 -63.36 -49.59 -126.92
C SER A 190 -64.47 -48.67 -127.45
N ASN A 191 -64.54 -47.42 -126.98
CA ASN A 191 -65.47 -46.41 -127.49
C ASN A 191 -64.73 -45.07 -127.62
N SER A 192 -63.73 -45.07 -128.49
CA SER A 192 -62.96 -43.91 -128.92
C SER A 192 -63.69 -43.14 -130.03
N GLU A 193 -63.59 -41.82 -129.96
CA GLU A 193 -63.84 -40.83 -131.04
C GLU A 193 -65.30 -40.49 -131.35
N SER A 194 -65.81 -39.41 -130.74
CA SER A 194 -65.77 -38.06 -131.34
C SER A 194 -66.75 -37.10 -130.64
N GLU A 195 -66.22 -35.96 -130.20
CA GLU A 195 -66.80 -34.60 -130.32
C GLU A 195 -68.20 -34.34 -129.72
N ASP A 196 -68.29 -33.60 -128.61
CA ASP A 196 -68.32 -32.12 -128.50
C ASP A 196 -69.74 -31.54 -128.55
N GLU A 197 -70.06 -30.88 -127.43
CA GLU A 197 -70.88 -29.68 -127.24
C GLU A 197 -72.35 -29.58 -127.71
N ASN A 198 -73.17 -29.25 -126.69
CA ASN A 198 -74.20 -28.20 -126.67
C ASN A 198 -75.48 -28.43 -127.50
N ASP A 199 -76.68 -27.99 -127.14
CA ASP A 199 -77.29 -27.36 -125.97
C ASP A 199 -78.79 -27.23 -126.35
N VAL A 200 -79.62 -26.89 -125.36
CA VAL A 200 -80.92 -26.19 -125.42
C VAL A 200 -82.21 -26.88 -125.91
N SER A 201 -83.17 -26.95 -124.96
CA SER A 201 -84.57 -26.44 -125.03
C SER A 201 -85.57 -27.12 -125.99
N ASP A 202 -86.90 -26.94 -125.94
CA ASP A 202 -87.73 -25.89 -125.36
C ASP A 202 -89.21 -26.32 -125.28
N GLU A 203 -89.97 -25.54 -124.51
CA GLU A 203 -91.40 -25.18 -124.47
C GLU A 203 -92.47 -25.78 -125.42
N GLY A 204 -93.74 -25.60 -125.01
CA GLY A 204 -94.84 -25.49 -125.96
C GLY A 204 -96.20 -25.12 -125.39
N THR A 205 -96.47 -23.82 -125.24
CA THR A 205 -97.82 -23.21 -125.38
C THR A 205 -98.03 -22.82 -126.88
N PRO A 206 -99.15 -22.24 -127.36
CA PRO A 206 -100.57 -22.31 -127.02
C PRO A 206 -101.50 -22.47 -128.27
N ARG A 207 -102.80 -22.39 -127.96
CA ARG A 207 -104.05 -22.41 -128.75
C ARG A 207 -104.36 -21.08 -129.47
N LYS A 208 -104.84 -21.09 -130.74
CA LYS A 208 -106.16 -20.56 -131.22
C LYS A 208 -106.33 -20.39 -132.74
N GLN A 209 -107.56 -20.73 -133.19
CA GLN A 209 -108.43 -20.13 -134.25
C GLN A 209 -107.97 -20.25 -135.73
N ALA A 210 -108.80 -20.31 -136.78
CA ALA A 210 -110.22 -20.58 -137.04
C ALA A 210 -110.41 -20.54 -138.58
N GLU A 211 -111.42 -21.27 -139.12
CA GLU A 211 -112.15 -21.03 -140.41
C GLU A 211 -111.37 -21.24 -141.75
N ALA A 212 -111.90 -21.65 -142.92
CA ALA A 212 -113.20 -22.14 -143.42
C ALA A 212 -113.02 -22.59 -144.92
N SER A 213 -114.11 -23.10 -145.56
CA SER A 213 -114.37 -23.39 -147.00
C SER A 213 -113.91 -24.77 -147.55
N THR A 214 -114.66 -25.58 -148.32
CA THR A 214 -115.95 -25.48 -149.07
C THR A 214 -116.39 -26.88 -149.57
N SER A 215 -117.67 -27.25 -149.39
CA SER A 215 -118.70 -27.80 -150.35
C SER A 215 -118.32 -28.64 -151.62
N PRO A 216 -119.19 -29.51 -152.20
CA PRO A 216 -120.23 -30.43 -151.67
C PRO A 216 -120.34 -31.83 -152.40
N LEU A 217 -121.26 -32.67 -151.89
CA LEU A 217 -122.02 -33.78 -152.54
C LEU A 217 -121.59 -35.24 -152.25
N GLU A 218 -122.08 -35.80 -151.15
CA GLU A 218 -122.96 -37.00 -151.12
C GLU A 218 -123.21 -37.40 -149.65
N GLU A 219 -124.26 -36.81 -149.09
CA GLU A 219 -124.88 -37.22 -147.84
C GLU A 219 -125.55 -38.60 -148.02
N TYR A 220 -125.32 -39.51 -147.07
CA TYR A 220 -126.31 -40.39 -146.40
C TYR A 220 -125.69 -41.64 -145.73
N GLN A 221 -124.38 -41.91 -145.85
CA GLN A 221 -123.74 -43.12 -145.29
C GLN A 221 -122.74 -42.92 -144.11
N GLN A 222 -122.35 -41.69 -143.73
CA GLN A 222 -121.36 -41.49 -142.65
C GLN A 222 -121.92 -41.00 -141.30
N LEU A 223 -123.22 -40.72 -141.22
CA LEU A 223 -123.88 -40.32 -139.96
C LEU A 223 -123.88 -41.48 -138.92
N GLU A 224 -123.87 -42.73 -139.39
CA GLU A 224 -123.90 -43.92 -138.53
C GLU A 224 -122.52 -44.26 -137.93
N THR A 225 -121.43 -43.89 -138.62
CA THR A 225 -120.05 -44.02 -138.10
C THR A 225 -119.71 -42.98 -137.04
N LEU A 226 -120.30 -41.77 -137.10
CA LEU A 226 -120.09 -40.72 -136.09
C LEU A 226 -120.77 -41.05 -134.76
N TYR A 227 -121.95 -41.68 -134.79
CA TYR A 227 -122.67 -42.03 -133.57
C TYR A 227 -121.92 -43.08 -132.72
N LYS A 228 -121.34 -44.11 -133.37
CA LYS A 228 -120.52 -45.12 -132.68
C LYS A 228 -119.20 -44.57 -132.14
N SER A 229 -118.56 -43.61 -132.83
CA SER A 229 -117.33 -42.96 -132.34
C SER A 229 -117.56 -42.05 -131.12
N LEU A 230 -118.76 -41.47 -130.98
CA LEU A 230 -119.06 -40.56 -129.87
C LEU A 230 -119.34 -41.32 -128.56
N GLN A 231 -119.99 -42.48 -128.64
CA GLN A 231 -120.29 -43.31 -127.47
C GLN A 231 -119.02 -43.87 -126.82
N GLN A 232 -118.05 -44.30 -127.63
CA GLN A 232 -116.76 -44.83 -127.14
C GLN A 232 -115.89 -43.76 -126.46
N LYS A 233 -116.00 -42.49 -126.89
CA LYS A 233 -115.29 -41.37 -126.25
C LYS A 233 -115.85 -41.06 -124.86
N PHE A 234 -117.15 -41.20 -124.66
CA PHE A 234 -117.80 -40.92 -123.38
C PHE A 234 -117.35 -41.91 -122.28
N GLU A 235 -117.29 -43.21 -122.61
CA GLU A 235 -116.82 -44.26 -121.70
C GLU A 235 -115.34 -44.07 -121.31
N THR A 236 -114.47 -43.68 -122.27
CA THR A 236 -113.05 -43.39 -121.96
C THR A 236 -112.84 -42.15 -121.09
N THR A 237 -113.71 -41.13 -121.23
CA THR A 237 -113.61 -39.93 -120.38
C THR A 237 -114.14 -40.15 -118.97
N GLU A 238 -115.09 -41.07 -118.77
CA GLU A 238 -115.63 -41.40 -117.45
C GLU A 238 -114.64 -42.23 -116.62
N LEU A 239 -113.89 -43.14 -117.26
CA LEU A 239 -112.79 -43.88 -116.65
C LEU A 239 -111.63 -42.96 -116.22
N ALA A 240 -111.19 -42.06 -117.11
CA ALA A 240 -110.12 -41.11 -116.80
C ALA A 240 -110.50 -40.12 -115.66
N LEU A 241 -111.80 -39.80 -115.51
CA LEU A 241 -112.27 -38.95 -114.41
C LEU A 241 -112.26 -39.69 -113.06
N ASN A 242 -112.52 -41.00 -113.06
CA ASN A 242 -112.47 -41.81 -111.84
C ASN A 242 -111.01 -42.06 -111.39
N ASP A 243 -110.09 -42.29 -112.33
CA ASP A 243 -108.67 -42.43 -112.02
C ASP A 243 -108.08 -41.13 -111.43
N CYS A 244 -108.46 -39.97 -111.99
CA CYS A 244 -108.05 -38.66 -111.46
C CYS A 244 -108.64 -38.37 -110.05
N LYS A 245 -109.84 -38.88 -109.75
CA LYS A 245 -110.41 -38.77 -108.39
C LYS A 245 -109.65 -39.66 -107.39
N GLN A 246 -109.20 -40.83 -107.81
CA GLN A 246 -108.45 -41.76 -106.97
C GLN A 246 -107.05 -41.21 -106.65
N GLU A 247 -106.32 -40.69 -107.65
CA GLU A 247 -105.03 -40.02 -107.43
C GLU A 247 -105.14 -38.81 -106.49
N ASN A 248 -106.20 -38.01 -106.62
CA ASN A 248 -106.43 -36.88 -105.72
C ASN A 248 -106.71 -37.33 -104.27
N GLN A 249 -107.37 -38.48 -104.07
CA GLN A 249 -107.57 -39.04 -102.73
C GLN A 249 -106.25 -39.59 -102.14
N ASP A 250 -105.40 -40.19 -102.97
CA ASP A 250 -104.11 -40.71 -102.52
C ASP A 250 -103.10 -39.59 -102.23
N HIS A 251 -103.12 -38.48 -102.97
CA HIS A 251 -102.37 -37.28 -102.63
C HIS A 251 -102.83 -36.63 -101.32
N LEU A 252 -104.14 -36.61 -101.05
CA LEU A 252 -104.66 -36.12 -99.77
C LEU A 252 -104.19 -37.00 -98.60
N ARG A 253 -104.17 -38.33 -98.77
CA ARG A 253 -103.60 -39.25 -97.76
C ARG A 253 -102.11 -39.01 -97.53
N GLN A 254 -101.33 -38.83 -98.60
CA GLN A 254 -99.90 -38.52 -98.49
C GLN A 254 -99.64 -37.19 -97.77
N ILE A 255 -100.46 -36.18 -98.01
CA ILE A 255 -100.36 -34.89 -97.31
C ILE A 255 -100.66 -35.06 -95.81
N ASP A 256 -101.64 -35.87 -95.44
CA ASP A 256 -101.98 -36.13 -94.04
C ASP A 256 -100.91 -37.01 -93.32
N GLU A 257 -100.31 -37.97 -94.03
CA GLU A 257 -99.14 -38.72 -93.56
C GLU A 257 -97.90 -37.82 -93.37
N LEU A 258 -97.65 -36.89 -94.29
CA LEU A 258 -96.57 -35.92 -94.14
C LEU A 258 -96.83 -34.93 -93.01
N LYS A 259 -98.07 -34.48 -92.81
CA LYS A 259 -98.44 -33.62 -91.66
C LYS A 259 -98.26 -34.33 -90.32
N THR A 260 -98.63 -35.61 -90.25
CA THR A 260 -98.45 -36.43 -89.03
C THR A 260 -96.97 -36.71 -88.77
N SER A 261 -96.18 -37.02 -89.81
CA SER A 261 -94.71 -37.13 -89.74
C SER A 261 -94.05 -35.82 -89.27
N LEU A 262 -94.47 -34.67 -89.83
CA LEU A 262 -93.96 -33.35 -89.44
C LEU A 262 -94.29 -33.02 -87.98
N SER A 263 -95.51 -33.35 -87.53
CA SER A 263 -95.92 -33.18 -86.13
C SER A 263 -95.09 -34.06 -85.17
N ALA A 264 -94.82 -35.32 -85.56
CA ALA A 264 -93.97 -36.23 -84.80
C ALA A 264 -92.51 -35.72 -84.73
N ALA A 265 -91.96 -35.24 -85.85
CA ALA A 265 -90.62 -34.65 -85.91
C ALA A 265 -90.52 -33.37 -85.06
N GLN A 266 -91.56 -32.53 -85.06
CA GLN A 266 -91.62 -31.34 -84.19
C GLN A 266 -91.69 -31.70 -82.70
N GLN A 267 -92.40 -32.77 -82.32
CA GLN A 267 -92.40 -33.26 -80.94
C GLN A 267 -91.03 -33.83 -80.53
N GLN A 268 -90.37 -34.57 -81.42
CA GLN A 268 -89.03 -35.10 -81.16
C GLN A 268 -88.00 -33.98 -81.03
N LYS A 269 -88.08 -32.96 -81.88
CA LYS A 269 -87.25 -31.76 -81.78
C LYS A 269 -87.45 -31.04 -80.43
N LYS A 270 -88.69 -30.85 -79.98
CA LYS A 270 -88.96 -30.26 -78.65
C LYS A 270 -88.35 -31.08 -77.50
N ARG A 271 -88.37 -32.41 -77.59
CA ARG A 271 -87.72 -33.28 -76.59
C ARG A 271 -86.20 -33.13 -76.63
N ILE A 272 -85.60 -33.08 -77.83
CA ILE A 272 -84.16 -32.86 -78.00
C ILE A 272 -83.77 -31.49 -77.44
N ASP A 273 -84.50 -30.43 -77.80
CA ASP A 273 -84.24 -29.06 -77.32
C ASP A 273 -84.36 -28.97 -75.79
N GLN A 274 -85.30 -29.70 -75.18
CA GLN A 274 -85.46 -29.77 -73.72
C GLN A 274 -84.32 -30.56 -73.04
N VAL A 275 -83.84 -31.65 -73.65
CA VAL A 275 -82.67 -32.39 -73.17
C VAL A 275 -81.42 -31.53 -73.28
N VAL A 276 -81.20 -30.87 -74.41
CA VAL A 276 -80.08 -29.94 -74.62
C VAL A 276 -80.14 -28.80 -73.60
N SER A 277 -81.29 -28.17 -73.36
CA SER A 277 -81.39 -27.11 -72.36
C SER A 277 -81.11 -27.60 -70.93
N SER A 278 -81.51 -28.83 -70.61
CA SER A 278 -81.22 -29.44 -69.30
C SER A 278 -79.74 -29.78 -69.13
N GLN A 279 -79.08 -30.26 -70.19
CA GLN A 279 -77.64 -30.52 -70.21
C GLN A 279 -76.85 -29.22 -70.12
N ASP A 280 -77.26 -28.18 -70.84
CA ASP A 280 -76.66 -26.84 -70.75
C ASP A 280 -76.82 -26.25 -69.34
N ALA A 281 -77.97 -26.43 -68.70
CA ALA A 281 -78.20 -26.01 -67.32
C ALA A 281 -77.28 -26.77 -66.34
N HIS A 282 -77.13 -28.08 -66.51
CA HIS A 282 -76.23 -28.90 -65.70
C HIS A 282 -74.75 -28.53 -65.92
N ILE A 283 -74.33 -28.29 -67.16
CA ILE A 283 -72.97 -27.81 -67.47
C ILE A 283 -72.71 -26.46 -66.81
N LYS A 284 -73.67 -25.53 -66.87
CA LYS A 284 -73.56 -24.23 -66.18
C LYS A 284 -73.45 -24.40 -64.67
N GLU A 285 -74.29 -25.23 -64.06
CA GLU A 285 -74.23 -25.51 -62.62
C GLU A 285 -72.89 -26.15 -62.21
N LEU A 286 -72.38 -27.10 -63.00
CA LEU A 286 -71.08 -27.71 -62.76
C LEU A 286 -69.95 -26.69 -62.89
N THR A 287 -70.02 -25.83 -63.90
CA THR A 287 -69.04 -24.77 -64.12
C THR A 287 -69.05 -23.77 -62.96
N GLU A 288 -70.24 -23.38 -62.47
CA GLU A 288 -70.37 -22.49 -61.31
C GLU A 288 -69.86 -23.14 -60.02
N LYS A 289 -70.11 -24.44 -59.82
CA LYS A 289 -69.52 -25.22 -58.71
C LYS A 289 -68.00 -25.28 -58.81
N PHE A 290 -67.44 -25.56 -59.99
CA PHE A 290 -65.99 -25.57 -60.19
C PHE A 290 -65.36 -24.19 -59.96
N MET A 291 -65.99 -23.11 -60.45
CA MET A 291 -65.50 -21.75 -60.26
C MET A 291 -65.57 -21.32 -58.79
N SER A 292 -66.67 -21.65 -58.09
CA SER A 292 -66.82 -21.35 -56.66
C SER A 292 -65.90 -22.20 -55.77
N GLU A 293 -65.66 -23.46 -56.14
CA GLU A 293 -64.68 -24.32 -55.47
C GLU A 293 -63.26 -23.82 -55.71
N ALA A 294 -62.90 -23.48 -56.95
CA ALA A 294 -61.61 -22.85 -57.27
C ALA A 294 -61.40 -21.57 -56.45
N GLN A 295 -62.39 -20.67 -56.42
CA GLN A 295 -62.33 -19.45 -55.62
C GLN A 295 -62.22 -19.73 -54.12
N ARG A 296 -62.93 -20.74 -53.59
CA ARG A 296 -62.78 -21.15 -52.18
C ARG A 296 -61.39 -21.69 -51.90
N THR A 297 -60.86 -22.56 -52.75
CA THR A 297 -59.50 -23.11 -52.57
C THR A 297 -58.45 -22.01 -52.64
N GLU A 298 -58.59 -21.05 -53.55
CA GLU A 298 -57.71 -19.89 -53.65
C GLU A 298 -57.76 -19.02 -52.39
N MET A 299 -58.96 -18.68 -51.89
CA MET A 299 -59.13 -17.95 -50.63
C MET A 299 -58.53 -18.70 -49.43
N THR A 300 -58.70 -20.02 -49.40
CA THR A 300 -58.16 -20.86 -48.31
C THR A 300 -56.63 -20.91 -48.37
N ASN A 301 -56.06 -21.09 -49.56
CA ASN A 301 -54.62 -21.07 -49.79
C ASN A 301 -54.03 -19.68 -49.48
N GLN A 302 -54.73 -18.60 -49.84
CA GLN A 302 -54.32 -17.24 -49.54
C GLN A 302 -54.33 -16.97 -48.02
N ALA A 303 -55.36 -17.44 -47.30
CA ALA A 303 -55.41 -17.34 -45.84
C ALA A 303 -54.29 -18.16 -45.17
N GLN A 304 -54.00 -19.37 -45.66
CA GLN A 304 -52.86 -20.16 -45.17
C GLN A 304 -51.53 -19.46 -45.42
N PHE A 305 -51.34 -18.87 -46.59
CA PHE A 305 -50.13 -18.11 -46.91
C PHE A 305 -49.99 -16.87 -46.02
N GLN A 306 -51.08 -16.13 -45.79
CA GLN A 306 -51.09 -14.99 -44.88
C GLN A 306 -50.79 -15.40 -43.44
N ASN A 307 -51.35 -16.51 -42.96
CA ASN A 307 -51.06 -17.04 -41.62
C ASN A 307 -49.58 -17.43 -41.48
N LEU A 308 -49.02 -18.17 -42.45
CA LEU A 308 -47.60 -18.52 -42.46
C LEU A 308 -46.71 -17.27 -42.49
N GLN A 309 -47.11 -16.25 -43.26
CA GLN A 309 -46.39 -15.00 -43.31
C GLN A 309 -46.47 -14.26 -41.96
N SER A 310 -47.64 -14.22 -41.32
CA SER A 310 -47.79 -13.60 -39.99
C SER A 310 -47.00 -14.34 -38.92
N GLU A 311 -47.05 -15.67 -38.90
CA GLU A 311 -46.29 -16.52 -37.98
C GLU A 311 -44.79 -16.29 -38.16
N HIS A 312 -44.30 -16.22 -39.41
CA HIS A 312 -42.89 -15.92 -39.67
C HIS A 312 -42.50 -14.51 -39.19
N THR A 313 -43.34 -13.50 -39.44
CA THR A 313 -43.07 -12.14 -38.95
C THR A 313 -43.09 -12.05 -37.42
N GLU A 314 -43.98 -12.80 -36.77
CA GLU A 314 -44.09 -12.87 -35.31
C GLU A 314 -42.88 -13.58 -34.71
N LEU A 315 -42.48 -14.72 -35.26
CA LEU A 315 -41.26 -15.43 -34.85
C LEU A 315 -40.02 -14.54 -34.99
N MET A 316 -39.89 -13.79 -36.09
CA MET A 316 -38.78 -12.87 -36.29
C MET A 316 -38.82 -11.67 -35.33
N ARG A 317 -40.00 -11.25 -34.89
CA ARG A 317 -40.17 -10.22 -33.84
C ARG A 317 -39.76 -10.79 -32.48
N GLU A 318 -40.27 -11.96 -32.10
CA GLU A 318 -39.92 -12.63 -30.84
C GLU A 318 -38.42 -12.91 -30.73
N LEU A 319 -37.77 -13.36 -31.81
CA LEU A 319 -36.31 -13.57 -31.82
C LEU A 319 -35.52 -12.27 -31.59
N ARG A 320 -36.00 -11.14 -32.13
CA ARG A 320 -35.35 -9.83 -31.89
C ARG A 320 -35.56 -9.37 -30.45
N GLU A 321 -36.77 -9.51 -29.92
CA GLU A 321 -37.09 -9.19 -28.53
C GLU A 321 -36.28 -10.06 -27.56
N GLN A 322 -36.18 -11.36 -27.81
CA GLN A 322 -35.32 -12.27 -27.03
C GLN A 322 -33.86 -11.82 -27.05
N HIS A 323 -33.30 -11.55 -28.23
CA HIS A 323 -31.93 -11.07 -28.35
C HIS A 323 -31.71 -9.71 -27.65
N GLU A 324 -32.67 -8.78 -27.69
CA GLU A 324 -32.61 -7.53 -26.94
C GLU A 324 -32.63 -7.77 -25.42
N THR A 325 -33.52 -8.65 -24.94
CA THR A 325 -33.57 -8.99 -23.52
C THR A 325 -32.30 -9.70 -23.04
N GLU A 326 -31.74 -10.62 -23.81
CA GLU A 326 -30.46 -11.28 -23.48
C GLU A 326 -29.31 -10.27 -23.41
N LYS A 327 -29.29 -9.30 -24.32
CA LYS A 327 -28.30 -8.22 -24.31
C LYS A 327 -28.44 -7.34 -23.07
N GLU A 328 -29.67 -7.01 -22.66
CA GLU A 328 -29.92 -6.25 -21.43
C GLU A 328 -29.51 -7.03 -20.18
N VAL A 329 -29.87 -8.32 -20.10
CA VAL A 329 -29.46 -9.21 -19.00
C VAL A 329 -27.94 -9.27 -18.91
N TRP A 330 -27.25 -9.48 -20.04
CA TRP A 330 -25.80 -9.53 -20.07
C TRP A 330 -25.16 -8.20 -19.62
N GLN A 331 -25.72 -7.06 -20.01
CA GLN A 331 -25.27 -5.75 -19.53
C GLN A 331 -25.49 -5.59 -18.03
N ILE A 332 -26.62 -6.05 -17.50
CA ILE A 332 -26.91 -6.02 -16.05
C ILE A 332 -25.91 -6.90 -15.30
N GLU A 333 -25.68 -8.13 -15.75
CA GLU A 333 -24.72 -9.05 -15.15
C GLU A 333 -23.30 -8.49 -15.16
N GLN A 334 -22.86 -7.94 -16.30
CA GLN A 334 -21.55 -7.30 -16.40
C GLN A 334 -21.43 -6.10 -15.44
N THR A 335 -22.47 -5.28 -15.35
CA THR A 335 -22.48 -4.11 -14.45
C THR A 335 -22.47 -4.56 -12.98
N ALA A 336 -23.23 -5.60 -12.64
CA ALA A 336 -23.26 -6.17 -11.30
C ALA A 336 -21.90 -6.75 -10.89
N LEU A 337 -21.21 -7.47 -11.79
CA LEU A 337 -19.85 -7.97 -11.55
C LEU A 337 -18.85 -6.83 -11.33
N ILE A 338 -18.91 -5.78 -12.15
CA ILE A 338 -18.05 -4.59 -11.98
C ILE A 338 -18.31 -3.92 -10.63
N ASP A 339 -19.58 -3.77 -10.25
CA ASP A 339 -19.95 -3.14 -8.98
C ASP A 339 -19.54 -4.00 -7.78
N GLU A 340 -19.59 -5.32 -7.88
CA GLU A 340 -19.10 -6.22 -6.83
C GLU A 340 -17.59 -6.10 -6.64
N ILE A 341 -16.82 -6.15 -7.72
CA ILE A 341 -15.36 -5.93 -7.68
C ILE A 341 -15.03 -4.56 -7.08
N ARG A 342 -15.82 -3.53 -7.40
CA ARG A 342 -15.65 -2.19 -6.80
C ARG A 342 -15.92 -2.20 -5.31
N ARG A 343 -16.96 -2.90 -4.84
CA ARG A 343 -17.27 -3.02 -3.40
C ARG A 343 -16.16 -3.74 -2.66
N GLU A 344 -15.70 -4.88 -3.17
CA GLU A 344 -14.57 -5.64 -2.60
C GLU A 344 -13.32 -4.75 -2.49
N LEU A 345 -12.95 -4.06 -3.57
CA LEU A 345 -11.77 -3.20 -3.57
C LEU A 345 -11.91 -2.00 -2.62
N THR A 346 -13.12 -1.43 -2.47
CA THR A 346 -13.36 -0.40 -1.46
C THR A 346 -13.25 -0.93 -0.04
N PHE A 347 -13.75 -2.14 0.21
CA PHE A 347 -13.67 -2.79 1.51
C PHE A 347 -12.22 -3.10 1.89
N GLU A 348 -11.45 -3.72 1.00
CA GLU A 348 -10.02 -4.00 1.19
C GLU A 348 -9.22 -2.73 1.47
N LYS A 349 -9.50 -1.65 0.72
CA LYS A 349 -8.85 -0.35 0.94
C LYS A 349 -9.17 0.20 2.34
N GLU A 350 -10.42 0.16 2.77
CA GLU A 350 -10.83 0.63 4.10
C GLU A 350 -10.24 -0.22 5.22
N GLU A 351 -10.13 -1.54 5.01
CA GLU A 351 -9.50 -2.45 5.94
C GLU A 351 -8.00 -2.19 6.05
N ALA A 352 -7.29 -2.03 4.92
CA ALA A 352 -5.88 -1.66 4.90
C ALA A 352 -5.61 -0.31 5.59
N LEU A 353 -6.49 0.69 5.41
CA LEU A 353 -6.39 1.97 6.12
C LEU A 353 -6.63 1.82 7.63
N ARG A 354 -7.58 0.97 8.05
CA ARG A 354 -7.79 0.64 9.47
C ARG A 354 -6.58 -0.06 10.06
N GLU A 355 -6.00 -1.02 9.36
CA GLU A 355 -4.80 -1.75 9.76
C GLU A 355 -3.61 -0.80 9.95
N LEU A 356 -3.34 0.05 8.94
CA LEU A 356 -2.29 1.07 9.01
C LEU A 356 -2.52 2.03 10.18
N GLY A 357 -3.77 2.43 10.43
CA GLY A 357 -4.13 3.26 11.57
C GLY A 357 -3.85 2.58 12.91
N ARG A 358 -4.12 1.27 13.04
CA ARG A 358 -3.79 0.49 14.24
C ARG A 358 -2.28 0.40 14.44
N GLU A 359 -1.53 0.04 13.40
CA GLU A 359 -0.07 -0.06 13.49
C GLU A 359 0.58 1.26 13.89
N TRP A 360 0.10 2.38 13.33
CA TRP A 360 0.66 3.68 13.67
C TRP A 360 0.27 4.08 15.10
N LYS A 361 -0.95 3.75 15.55
CA LYS A 361 -1.30 3.96 16.95
C LYS A 361 -0.38 3.16 17.89
N GLU A 362 -0.16 1.88 17.62
CA GLU A 362 0.73 1.00 18.40
C GLU A 362 2.18 1.52 18.41
N LYS A 363 2.75 1.82 17.24
CA LYS A 363 4.11 2.38 17.15
C LYS A 363 4.24 3.72 17.88
N SER A 364 3.20 4.55 17.88
CA SER A 364 3.19 5.81 18.62
C SER A 364 3.12 5.60 20.13
N GLU A 365 2.32 4.64 20.59
CA GLU A 365 2.22 4.26 22.01
C GLU A 365 3.53 3.65 22.51
N ASP A 366 4.16 2.76 21.73
CA ASP A 366 5.47 2.17 22.03
C ASP A 366 6.57 3.23 22.11
N LEU A 367 6.60 4.17 21.16
CA LEU A 367 7.56 5.27 21.18
C LEU A 367 7.35 6.15 22.42
N HIS A 368 6.09 6.48 22.75
CA HIS A 368 5.78 7.23 23.96
C HIS A 368 6.18 6.49 25.23
N ALA A 369 5.96 5.17 25.30
CA ALA A 369 6.37 4.35 26.42
C ALA A 369 7.90 4.29 26.56
N SER A 370 8.63 4.13 25.44
CA SER A 370 10.09 4.15 25.43
C SER A 370 10.65 5.51 25.86
N MET A 371 10.13 6.60 25.31
CA MET A 371 10.55 7.96 25.69
C MET A 371 10.23 8.28 27.15
N SER A 372 9.08 7.85 27.65
CA SER A 372 8.69 8.01 29.06
C SER A 372 9.64 7.25 29.97
N LYS A 373 9.98 6.01 29.62
CA LYS A 373 10.96 5.21 30.35
C LYS A 373 12.35 5.86 30.36
N ASP A 374 12.84 6.31 29.21
CA ASP A 374 14.12 6.99 29.10
C ASP A 374 14.14 8.29 29.92
N ALA A 375 13.04 9.06 29.91
CA ALA A 375 12.91 10.26 30.72
C ALA A 375 12.96 9.95 32.23
N MET A 376 12.29 8.89 32.68
CA MET A 376 12.36 8.42 34.07
C MET A 376 13.76 7.97 34.46
N GLU A 377 14.45 7.21 33.61
CA GLU A 377 15.81 6.74 33.86
C GLU A 377 16.82 7.90 33.93
N ILE A 378 16.70 8.87 33.02
CA ILE A 378 17.51 10.09 33.03
C ILE A 378 17.25 10.90 34.29
N GLN A 379 15.98 11.08 34.68
CA GLN A 379 15.62 11.77 35.92
C GLN A 379 16.22 11.08 37.14
N ALA A 380 16.05 9.76 37.26
CA ALA A 380 16.60 8.96 38.36
C ALA A 380 18.13 9.05 38.43
N HIS A 381 18.83 9.00 37.29
CA HIS A 381 20.29 9.16 37.25
C HIS A 381 20.73 10.55 37.77
N TRP A 382 20.03 11.62 37.39
CA TRP A 382 20.37 12.96 37.88
C TRP A 382 20.02 13.17 39.35
N GLU A 383 18.90 12.62 39.81
CA GLU A 383 18.55 12.61 41.23
C GLU A 383 19.60 11.86 42.05
N SER A 384 20.06 10.69 41.58
CA SER A 384 21.14 9.93 42.23
C SER A 384 22.44 10.73 42.29
N LYS A 385 22.88 11.34 41.18
CA LYS A 385 24.08 12.19 41.17
C LYS A 385 23.97 13.39 42.11
N LEU A 386 22.78 13.96 42.23
CA LEU A 386 22.52 15.08 43.11
C LEU A 386 22.59 14.64 44.59
N GLU A 387 22.07 13.47 44.94
CA GLU A 387 22.21 12.90 46.28
C GLU A 387 23.65 12.46 46.61
N GLU A 388 24.39 11.91 45.66
CA GLU A 388 25.82 11.63 45.81
C GLU A 388 26.62 12.92 46.07
N ALA A 389 26.34 13.99 45.32
CA ALA A 389 26.99 15.28 45.53
C ALA A 389 26.65 15.88 46.91
N LYS A 390 25.37 15.80 47.32
CA LYS A 390 24.92 16.24 48.65
C LYS A 390 25.62 15.45 49.75
N SER A 391 25.60 14.12 49.70
CA SER A 391 26.24 13.25 50.70
C SER A 391 27.76 13.47 50.76
N GLY A 392 28.42 13.62 49.61
CA GLY A 392 29.84 13.99 49.54
C GLY A 392 30.14 15.37 50.17
N SER A 393 29.26 16.35 49.96
CA SER A 393 29.39 17.68 50.59
C SER A 393 29.18 17.62 52.12
N LEU A 394 28.19 16.86 52.59
CA LEU A 394 27.91 16.64 54.01
C LEU A 394 29.09 15.98 54.71
N LEU A 395 29.67 14.92 54.13
CA LEU A 395 30.86 14.27 54.67
C LEU A 395 32.04 15.24 54.77
N LYS A 396 32.24 16.10 53.76
CA LYS A 396 33.29 17.13 53.79
C LYS A 396 33.05 18.16 54.90
N VAL A 397 31.80 18.61 55.09
CA VAL A 397 31.43 19.52 56.18
C VAL A 397 31.68 18.87 57.54
N SER A 398 31.23 17.64 57.76
CA SER A 398 31.47 16.91 59.00
C SER A 398 32.96 16.73 59.29
N ARG A 399 33.77 16.43 58.26
CA ARG A 399 35.23 16.33 58.40
C ARG A 399 35.84 17.67 58.82
N LEU A 400 35.47 18.77 58.15
CA LEU A 400 35.98 20.11 58.46
C LEU A 400 35.55 20.58 59.86
N GLN A 401 34.32 20.28 60.28
CA GLN A 401 33.85 20.53 61.64
C GLN A 401 34.70 19.78 62.67
N GLY A 402 35.04 18.52 62.41
CA GLY A 402 35.97 17.74 63.24
C GLY A 402 37.38 18.35 63.29
N GLU A 403 37.94 18.75 62.14
CA GLU A 403 39.24 19.44 62.06
C GLU A 403 39.22 20.75 62.88
N ILE A 404 38.16 21.55 62.77
CA ILE A 404 37.97 22.79 63.53
C ILE A 404 37.88 22.50 65.04
N ALA A 405 37.15 21.45 65.45
CA ALA A 405 37.05 21.08 66.86
C ALA A 405 38.42 20.72 67.46
N VAL A 406 39.25 19.97 66.73
CA VAL A 406 40.62 19.64 67.17
C VAL A 406 41.49 20.90 67.28
N VAL A 407 41.39 21.83 66.33
CA VAL A 407 42.09 23.13 66.40
C VAL A 407 41.63 23.94 67.60
N LYS A 408 40.30 24.01 67.83
CA LYS A 408 39.70 24.70 68.98
C LYS A 408 40.23 24.12 70.30
N ASP A 409 40.29 22.80 70.43
CA ASP A 409 40.82 22.14 71.62
C ASP A 409 42.32 22.38 71.82
N ARG A 410 43.10 22.40 70.73
CA ARG A 410 44.54 22.71 70.79
C ARG A 410 44.78 24.15 71.21
N LEU A 411 44.03 25.11 70.64
CA LEU A 411 44.08 26.51 71.04
C LEU A 411 43.62 26.70 72.48
N GLY A 412 42.55 26.02 72.90
CA GLY A 412 42.08 26.03 74.28
C GLY A 412 43.16 25.57 75.27
N ARG A 413 43.85 24.46 74.96
CA ARG A 413 45.00 23.98 75.76
C ARG A 413 46.16 24.97 75.79
N GLU A 414 46.47 25.61 74.67
CA GLU A 414 47.53 26.60 74.59
C GLU A 414 47.19 27.87 75.38
N ILE A 415 45.95 28.34 75.32
CA ILE A 415 45.46 29.46 76.14
C ILE A 415 45.60 29.13 77.63
N THR A 416 45.18 27.93 78.05
CA THR A 416 45.33 27.49 79.45
C THR A 416 46.79 27.43 79.87
N ARG A 417 47.69 26.90 79.03
CA ARG A 417 49.14 26.87 79.30
C ARG A 417 49.71 28.28 79.42
N ARG A 418 49.34 29.21 78.54
CA ARG A 418 49.77 30.61 78.62
C ARG A 418 49.30 31.29 79.90
N LYS A 419 48.05 31.06 80.32
CA LYS A 419 47.53 31.56 81.60
C LYS A 419 48.33 31.01 82.79
N GLN A 420 48.66 29.71 82.79
CA GLN A 420 49.51 29.10 83.82
C GLN A 420 50.92 29.71 83.84
N ASN A 421 51.56 29.85 82.68
CA ASN A 421 52.89 30.48 82.58
C ASN A 421 52.87 31.94 83.04
N GLN A 422 51.81 32.69 82.72
CA GLN A 422 51.64 34.06 83.19
C GLN A 422 51.52 34.11 84.72
N ALA A 423 50.73 33.22 85.33
CA ALA A 423 50.63 33.13 86.79
C ALA A 423 51.98 32.78 87.46
N LEU A 424 52.74 31.83 86.89
CA LEU A 424 54.09 31.50 87.37
C LEU A 424 55.07 32.66 87.25
N LEU A 425 54.99 33.42 86.15
CA LEU A 425 55.82 34.61 85.95
C LEU A 425 55.47 35.70 86.97
N GLU A 426 54.19 35.94 87.22
CA GLU A 426 53.73 36.89 88.25
C GLU A 426 54.24 36.49 89.65
N GLU A 427 54.18 35.19 89.99
CA GLU A 427 54.74 34.67 91.25
C GLU A 427 56.26 34.89 91.35
N ALA A 428 57.00 34.60 90.27
CA ALA A 428 58.45 34.82 90.22
C ALA A 428 58.82 36.30 90.33
N LEU A 429 58.08 37.20 89.67
CA LEU A 429 58.26 38.64 89.79
C LEU A 429 57.99 39.12 91.22
N ASN A 430 56.96 38.59 91.89
CA ASN A 430 56.69 38.91 93.29
C ASN A 430 57.80 38.41 94.23
N LYS A 431 58.32 37.20 94.03
CA LYS A 431 59.51 36.69 94.76
C LYS A 431 60.73 37.58 94.54
N ASN A 432 60.97 38.02 93.31
CA ASN A 432 62.08 38.92 92.97
C ASN A 432 61.93 40.29 93.65
N LYS A 433 60.71 40.86 93.69
CA LYS A 433 60.44 42.10 94.46
C LYS A 433 60.79 41.93 95.93
N LEU A 434 60.35 40.85 96.58
CA LEU A 434 60.69 40.54 97.98
C LEU A 434 62.20 40.39 98.19
N LEU A 435 62.89 39.68 97.29
CA LEU A 435 64.35 39.56 97.34
C LEU A 435 65.04 40.92 97.18
N ASN A 436 64.62 41.77 96.26
CA ASN A 436 65.15 43.12 96.10
C ASN A 436 64.92 44.00 97.33
N GLU A 437 63.75 43.91 97.96
CA GLU A 437 63.49 44.59 99.23
C GLU A 437 64.42 44.09 100.34
N SER A 438 64.64 42.78 100.44
CA SER A 438 65.60 42.21 101.39
C SER A 438 67.03 42.67 101.11
N LEU A 439 67.44 42.69 99.85
CA LEU A 439 68.76 43.14 99.41
C LEU A 439 68.97 44.62 99.73
N LYS A 440 67.96 45.48 99.51
CA LYS A 440 68.00 46.89 99.92
C LYS A 440 68.19 47.04 101.44
N LYS A 441 67.49 46.23 102.25
CA LYS A 441 67.67 46.21 103.72
C LYS A 441 69.09 45.78 104.13
N TYR A 442 69.65 44.78 103.46
CA TYR A 442 71.04 44.36 103.73
C TYR A 442 72.05 45.42 103.29
N GLN A 443 71.85 46.04 102.12
CA GLN A 443 72.69 47.13 101.64
C GLN A 443 72.66 48.34 102.59
N SER A 444 71.49 48.74 103.10
CA SER A 444 71.39 49.83 104.08
C SER A 444 72.12 49.47 105.37
N LYS A 445 71.95 48.23 105.88
CA LYS A 445 72.66 47.75 107.07
C LYS A 445 74.18 47.74 106.88
N CYS A 446 74.69 47.31 105.73
CA CYS A 446 76.12 47.38 105.41
C CYS A 446 76.63 48.82 105.34
N HIS A 447 75.84 49.74 104.77
CA HIS A 447 76.18 51.16 104.73
C HIS A 447 76.27 51.76 106.14
N ASP A 448 75.31 51.45 107.00
CA ASP A 448 75.29 51.91 108.40
C ASP A 448 76.51 51.38 109.17
N LEU A 449 76.85 50.09 109.00
CA LEU A 449 78.04 49.50 109.62
C LEU A 449 79.35 50.12 109.08
N LEU A 450 79.44 50.42 107.79
CA LEU A 450 80.59 51.14 107.22
C LEU A 450 80.69 52.57 107.77
N LYS A 451 79.57 53.26 107.93
CA LYS A 451 79.52 54.59 108.56
C LYS A 451 79.97 54.54 110.02
N GLN A 452 79.53 53.54 110.78
CA GLN A 452 79.97 53.32 112.16
C GLN A 452 81.47 53.00 112.23
N ARG A 453 81.98 52.15 111.33
CA ARG A 453 83.41 51.84 111.22
C ARG A 453 84.24 53.10 110.93
N THR A 454 83.84 53.91 109.96
CA THR A 454 84.56 55.16 109.63
C THR A 454 84.51 56.18 110.77
N ALA A 455 83.41 56.25 111.52
CA ALA A 455 83.32 57.10 112.72
C ALA A 455 84.28 56.65 113.82
N THR A 456 84.29 55.34 114.14
CA THR A 456 85.21 54.77 115.13
C THR A 456 86.67 54.88 114.70
N GLU A 457 86.96 54.75 113.41
CA GLU A 457 88.32 54.93 112.86
C GLU A 457 88.80 56.39 113.00
N LYS A 458 87.92 57.37 112.77
CA LYS A 458 88.21 58.79 113.06
C LYS A 458 88.45 59.04 114.54
N GLU A 459 87.63 58.45 115.42
CA GLU A 459 87.78 58.57 116.87
C GLU A 459 89.12 57.99 117.36
N ILE A 460 89.50 56.80 116.87
CA ILE A 460 90.82 56.21 117.12
C ILE A 460 91.94 57.14 116.64
N GLN A 461 91.76 57.79 115.48
CA GLN A 461 92.76 58.71 114.94
C GLN A 461 92.91 59.97 115.81
N VAL A 462 91.81 60.53 116.32
CA VAL A 462 91.83 61.64 117.29
C VAL A 462 92.55 61.22 118.58
N LEU A 463 92.20 60.07 119.14
CA LEU A 463 92.86 59.53 120.33
C LEU A 463 94.36 59.31 120.12
N LYS A 464 94.77 58.81 118.95
CA LYS A 464 96.20 58.70 118.58
C LYS A 464 96.89 60.06 118.51
N CYS A 465 96.24 61.08 117.95
CA CYS A 465 96.77 62.44 117.92
C CYS A 465 96.90 63.03 119.32
N GLN A 466 95.88 62.91 120.16
CA GLN A 466 95.92 63.33 121.57
C GLN A 466 97.04 62.62 122.33
N HIS A 467 97.17 61.30 122.16
CA HIS A 467 98.25 60.53 122.78
C HIS A 467 99.64 61.04 122.36
N ARG A 468 99.84 61.35 121.07
CA ARG A 468 101.10 61.95 120.57
C ARG A 468 101.36 63.34 121.16
N THR A 469 100.33 64.19 121.26
CA THR A 469 100.46 65.53 121.85
C THR A 469 100.81 65.44 123.33
N SER A 470 100.10 64.60 124.10
CA SER A 470 100.41 64.36 125.50
C SER A 470 101.81 63.77 125.69
N TYR A 471 102.21 62.85 124.81
CA TYR A 471 103.58 62.30 124.79
C TYR A 471 104.63 63.38 124.60
N LYS A 472 104.43 64.26 123.61
CA LYS A 472 105.33 65.41 123.40
C LYS A 472 105.38 66.33 124.62
N LEU A 473 104.24 66.64 125.22
CA LEU A 473 104.18 67.52 126.40
C LEU A 473 104.88 66.90 127.62
N ALA A 474 104.80 65.58 127.79
CA ALA A 474 105.54 64.86 128.83
C ALA A 474 107.05 64.86 128.59
N VAL A 475 107.50 64.71 127.33
CA VAL A 475 108.89 64.89 126.93
C VAL A 475 109.37 66.30 127.26
N ASP A 476 108.60 67.33 126.89
CA ASP A 476 108.94 68.72 127.14
C ASP A 476 109.06 69.01 128.65
N LEU A 477 108.11 68.54 129.47
CA LEU A 477 108.16 68.68 130.93
C LEU A 477 109.39 67.99 131.56
N LEU A 478 109.76 66.80 131.10
CA LEU A 478 110.97 66.10 131.56
C LEU A 478 112.24 66.86 131.18
N THR A 479 112.26 67.46 129.99
CA THR A 479 113.40 68.25 129.52
C THR A 479 113.60 69.50 130.38
N ILE A 480 112.53 70.13 130.83
CA ILE A 480 112.57 71.29 131.73
C ILE A 480 112.98 70.89 133.15
N THR A 481 112.41 69.80 133.67
CA THR A 481 112.55 69.40 135.09
C THR A 481 113.80 68.58 135.37
N SER A 482 114.48 68.08 134.34
CA SER A 482 115.76 67.37 134.47
C SER A 482 116.64 67.55 133.23
N PRO A 483 117.24 68.74 133.05
CA PRO A 483 118.03 69.06 131.86
C PRO A 483 119.28 68.19 131.65
N ASN A 484 119.72 67.45 132.67
CA ASN A 484 120.92 66.60 132.63
C ASN A 484 120.63 65.07 132.63
N LYS A 485 119.37 64.63 132.48
CA LYS A 485 119.04 63.20 132.32
C LYS A 485 118.76 62.88 130.85
N ALA A 486 119.45 61.85 130.33
CA ALA A 486 119.14 61.28 129.03
C ALA A 486 117.76 60.61 129.06
N LEU A 487 116.86 61.04 128.17
CA LEU A 487 115.53 60.45 128.00
C LEU A 487 115.63 59.10 127.28
N ASP A 488 115.03 58.05 127.86
CA ASP A 488 114.89 56.75 127.21
C ASP A 488 113.73 56.77 126.20
N SER A 489 114.01 56.36 124.96
CA SER A 489 113.06 56.36 123.83
C SER A 489 111.90 55.35 123.98
N ARG A 490 111.93 54.48 125.00
CA ARG A 490 110.89 53.50 125.30
C ARG A 490 110.03 53.81 126.53
N ALA A 491 110.22 54.95 127.18
CA ALA A 491 109.44 55.32 128.35
C ALA A 491 107.95 55.47 127.99
N ARG A 492 107.03 54.88 128.77
CA ARG A 492 105.60 55.04 128.54
C ARG A 492 105.14 56.40 129.05
N LEU A 493 104.16 57.00 128.38
CA LEU A 493 103.62 58.32 128.74
C LEU A 493 103.29 58.47 130.25
N PRO A 494 102.62 57.51 130.92
CA PRO A 494 102.35 57.63 132.35
C PRO A 494 103.63 57.71 133.18
N ASP A 495 104.62 56.87 132.87
CA ASP A 495 105.91 56.81 133.57
C ASP A 495 106.71 58.09 133.34
N MET A 496 106.64 58.65 132.13
CA MET A 496 107.25 59.94 131.77
C MET A 496 106.63 61.08 132.57
N LEU A 497 105.30 61.18 132.61
CA LEU A 497 104.61 62.21 133.40
C LEU A 497 104.89 62.05 134.90
N GLN A 498 104.91 60.82 135.42
CA GLN A 498 105.20 60.57 136.82
C GLN A 498 106.64 60.96 137.19
N THR A 499 107.60 60.73 136.30
CA THR A 499 109.00 61.17 136.46
C THR A 499 109.11 62.68 136.36
N ALA A 500 108.45 63.31 135.39
CA ALA A 500 108.39 64.77 135.25
C ALA A 500 107.82 65.44 136.51
N VAL A 501 106.72 64.90 137.05
CA VAL A 501 106.11 65.39 138.29
C VAL A 501 107.06 65.23 139.47
N ARG A 502 107.69 64.06 139.62
CA ARG A 502 108.66 63.82 140.70
C ARG A 502 109.82 64.81 140.63
N ASP A 503 110.40 64.99 139.45
CA ASP A 503 111.57 65.85 139.24
C ASP A 503 111.18 67.35 139.34
N ALA A 504 109.98 67.75 138.90
CA ALA A 504 109.41 69.09 139.16
C ALA A 504 109.23 69.36 140.66
N THR A 505 108.76 68.36 141.40
CA THR A 505 108.56 68.48 142.86
C THR A 505 109.90 68.61 143.58
N LEU A 506 110.92 67.89 143.13
CA LEU A 506 112.30 68.01 143.62
C LEU A 506 112.91 69.36 143.26
N MET A 507 112.73 69.88 142.03
CA MET A 507 113.16 71.24 141.65
C MET A 507 112.52 72.31 142.56
N ARG A 508 111.23 72.18 142.88
CA ARG A 508 110.54 73.10 143.78
C ARG A 508 111.09 73.01 145.21
N PHE A 509 111.39 71.81 145.70
CA PHE A 509 112.00 71.60 147.02
C PHE A 509 113.42 72.20 147.11
N HIS A 510 114.19 72.16 146.01
CA HIS A 510 115.50 72.79 145.91
C HIS A 510 115.44 74.32 145.80
N ALA A 511 114.38 74.88 145.20
CA ALA A 511 114.17 76.33 145.16
C ALA A 511 113.71 76.92 146.51
N GLU A 512 113.12 76.13 147.40
CA GLU A 512 112.61 76.58 148.72
C GLU A 512 113.67 76.55 149.85
N THR A 513 114.91 76.07 149.60
CA THR A 513 115.96 75.91 150.64
C THR A 513 117.20 76.80 150.48
N GLU A 514 117.32 77.57 149.39
CA GLU A 514 118.37 78.58 149.21
C GLU A 514 117.72 79.93 148.85
N THR A 515 117.96 80.95 149.68
CA THR A 515 117.58 82.38 149.56
C THR A 515 116.35 82.87 150.35
N ASP A 516 116.56 82.97 151.67
CA ASP A 516 116.14 84.12 152.47
C ASP A 516 116.78 85.41 151.90
N THR A 517 116.01 86.25 151.20
CA THR A 517 116.04 87.73 151.27
C THR A 517 115.09 88.31 150.21
N GLN A 518 114.23 89.24 150.65
CA GLN A 518 113.28 90.09 149.88
C GLN A 518 111.88 89.53 149.56
N GLY A 519 110.98 89.73 150.52
CA GLY A 519 109.82 90.63 150.43
C GLY A 519 109.04 90.81 149.12
N SER A 520 107.73 90.53 149.25
CA SER A 520 106.63 91.47 148.94
C SER A 520 106.07 91.59 147.50
N ALA A 521 104.87 91.02 147.36
CA ALA A 521 103.64 91.63 146.82
C ALA A 521 103.35 91.65 145.29
N PHE A 522 102.04 91.67 145.05
CA PHE A 522 101.26 91.95 143.83
C PHE A 522 101.03 90.78 142.85
N ALA A 523 99.84 90.17 142.83
CA ALA A 523 98.53 90.62 142.29
C ALA A 523 98.35 90.20 140.82
N ALA A 524 97.42 89.27 140.57
CA ALA A 524 96.10 89.57 139.99
C ALA A 524 96.14 89.94 138.51
N ASN A 525 95.59 89.08 137.66
CA ASN A 525 94.44 89.43 136.81
C ASN A 525 94.02 88.27 135.90
N GLY A 526 92.70 88.15 135.74
CA GLY A 526 92.13 87.92 134.41
C GLY A 526 91.53 86.54 134.14
N ILE A 527 90.36 86.28 134.73
CA ILE A 527 89.28 85.55 134.04
C ILE A 527 88.90 86.38 132.80
N PRO A 528 88.56 85.77 131.65
CA PRO A 528 87.13 85.69 131.33
C PRO A 528 86.68 84.35 130.74
N THR A 529 85.58 83.89 131.31
CA THR A 529 84.51 83.06 130.73
C THR A 529 83.99 83.59 129.39
N TYR A 530 83.49 82.70 128.52
CA TYR A 530 82.31 82.74 127.63
C TYR A 530 82.51 81.57 126.64
N GLY A 531 81.61 80.62 126.38
CA GLY A 531 80.17 80.71 126.25
C GLY A 531 79.81 80.55 124.76
N PHE A 532 79.63 79.30 124.28
CA PHE A 532 78.71 78.80 123.23
C PHE A 532 79.03 77.33 122.92
#